data_AF-A0A821XL86-F1
#
_entry.id   AF-A0A821XL86-F1
#
_cell.length_a   1.000
_cell.length_b   1.000
_cell.length_c   1.000
_cell.angle_alpha   90.00
_cell.angle_beta   90.00
_cell.angle_gamma   90.00
#
_symmetry.space_group_name_H-M   'P 1'
#
loop_
_entity.id
_entity.type
_entity.pdbx_description
1 polymer ?
#
loop_
_entity_poly.entity_id
_entity_poly.type
_entity_poly.pdbx_seq_one_letter_code
_entity_poly.pdbx_strand_id
1 'polypeptide(L)'
;DCLPTERYVSSSLLQTNYTTISSDETQLPNKALLSLIILLGTCFIAIALKRFRRSNFFGRSSRQTLSDFGMTIALICMVLFDMLITKNAGGHSLTQKITVPSSIRPSDRERGNVWLISPLRKRLPVWVYFASSFPAILISVVLFFEVELTSIMIQSKLKCVNTTKSIKGTGYHLDILIAGVLISVSGLFGLPWICAAPVRSIAHVASLS
;
A
#
# COMPACT_ATOMS: atom_id res chain seq x y z
N ASP A 1 -45.43 -33.28 27.33
CA ASP A 1 -44.68 -32.03 27.57
C ASP A 1 -43.27 -32.31 28.06
N CYS A 2 -42.26 -32.15 27.21
CA CYS A 2 -40.85 -31.98 27.58
C CYS A 2 -40.07 -31.50 26.34
N LEU A 3 -39.62 -30.25 26.35
CA LEU A 3 -38.72 -29.64 25.36
C LEU A 3 -37.32 -29.51 26.00
N PRO A 4 -36.21 -29.75 25.26
CA PRO A 4 -34.87 -29.72 25.82
C PRO A 4 -34.23 -28.31 25.80
N THR A 5 -33.59 -27.99 26.91
CA THR A 5 -32.84 -26.77 27.27
C THR A 5 -31.36 -26.83 26.83
N GLU A 6 -31.10 -26.95 25.52
CA GLU A 6 -29.72 -27.16 25.00
C GLU A 6 -29.27 -26.16 23.92
N ARG A 7 -29.91 -24.98 23.80
CA ARG A 7 -29.52 -23.96 22.79
C ARG A 7 -29.07 -22.59 23.30
N TYR A 8 -29.14 -22.32 24.60
CA TYR A 8 -28.80 -20.98 25.11
C TYR A 8 -27.36 -20.83 25.64
N VAL A 9 -26.61 -21.91 25.84
CA VAL A 9 -25.27 -21.85 26.46
C VAL A 9 -24.13 -21.61 25.44
N SER A 10 -24.34 -21.91 24.16
CA SER A 10 -23.29 -21.77 23.13
C SER A 10 -23.08 -20.34 22.62
N SER A 11 -24.11 -19.49 22.69
CA SER A 11 -24.04 -18.09 22.23
C SER A 11 -23.25 -17.20 23.20
N SER A 12 -23.34 -17.43 24.51
CA SER A 12 -22.60 -16.68 25.54
C SER A 12 -21.10 -17.01 25.59
N LEU A 13 -20.72 -18.27 25.30
CA LEU A 13 -19.32 -18.71 25.24
C LEU A 13 -18.60 -18.31 23.94
N LEU A 14 -19.33 -18.23 22.82
CA LEU A 14 -18.79 -17.57 21.64
C LEU A 14 -18.58 -16.07 21.94
N GLN A 15 -19.53 -15.42 22.64
CA GLN A 15 -19.45 -14.00 23.01
C GLN A 15 -18.28 -13.59 23.89
N THR A 16 -17.80 -14.51 24.72
CA THR A 16 -16.61 -14.28 25.54
C THR A 16 -15.29 -14.45 24.78
N ASN A 17 -15.27 -15.23 23.69
CA ASN A 17 -14.06 -15.46 22.89
C ASN A 17 -13.81 -14.41 21.80
N TYR A 18 -14.86 -13.78 21.25
CA TYR A 18 -14.67 -12.69 20.29
C TYR A 18 -14.54 -11.30 20.94
N THR A 19 -14.97 -11.14 22.18
CA THR A 19 -14.74 -9.90 22.94
C THR A 19 -13.32 -9.79 23.53
N THR A 20 -12.56 -10.87 23.55
CA THR A 20 -11.19 -10.92 24.12
C THR A 20 -10.07 -10.76 23.08
N ILE A 21 -10.36 -10.79 21.78
CA ILE A 21 -9.34 -10.64 20.71
C ILE A 21 -9.35 -9.22 20.10
N SER A 22 -10.31 -8.36 20.45
CA SER A 22 -10.40 -6.97 19.98
C SER A 22 -10.29 -5.93 21.11
N SER A 23 -9.60 -6.25 22.19
CA SER A 23 -9.45 -5.36 23.35
C SER A 23 -8.08 -5.44 24.02
N ASP A 24 -7.01 -5.52 23.20
CA ASP A 24 -5.73 -4.87 23.56
C ASP A 24 -5.56 -3.57 22.75
N GLU A 25 -6.67 -2.87 22.50
CA GLU A 25 -6.64 -1.42 22.43
C GLU A 25 -6.59 -0.94 23.88
N THR A 26 -5.40 -0.90 24.47
CA THR A 26 -5.15 0.09 25.51
C THR A 26 -5.45 1.45 24.85
N GLN A 27 -6.67 1.93 25.01
CA GLN A 27 -7.09 3.27 24.59
C GLN A 27 -6.32 4.26 25.44
N LEU A 28 -5.02 4.44 25.14
CA LEU A 28 -4.29 5.58 25.66
C LEU A 28 -4.90 6.80 24.99
N PRO A 29 -5.43 7.77 25.76
CA PRO A 29 -6.24 8.87 25.23
C PRO A 29 -5.51 9.83 24.27
N ASN A 30 -4.25 9.57 23.90
CA ASN A 30 -3.40 10.48 23.12
C ASN A 30 -2.70 9.84 21.91
N LYS A 31 -3.03 8.60 21.52
CA LYS A 31 -2.41 7.93 20.34
C LYS A 31 -2.62 8.74 19.05
N ALA A 32 -3.85 9.22 18.83
CA ALA A 32 -4.19 9.99 17.64
C ALA A 32 -3.42 11.30 17.55
N LEU A 33 -3.34 12.05 18.67
CA LEU A 33 -2.61 13.32 18.74
C LEU A 33 -1.11 13.12 18.46
N LEU A 34 -0.49 12.08 19.04
CA LEU A 34 0.91 11.78 18.76
C LEU A 34 1.13 11.42 17.28
N SER A 35 0.27 10.55 16.70
CA SER A 35 0.37 10.19 15.28
C SER A 35 0.25 11.40 14.36
N LEU A 36 -0.62 12.36 14.69
CA LEU A 36 -0.76 13.62 13.98
C LEU A 36 0.51 14.49 14.10
N ILE A 37 1.10 14.61 15.29
CA ILE A 37 2.36 15.35 15.49
C ILE A 37 3.49 14.73 14.66
N ILE A 38 3.62 13.40 14.65
CA ILE A 38 4.64 12.69 13.86
C ILE A 38 4.39 12.88 12.36
N LEU A 39 3.14 12.80 11.90
CA LEU A 39 2.76 13.04 10.50
C LEU A 39 3.12 14.48 10.07
N LEU A 40 2.65 15.48 10.81
CA LEU A 40 2.90 16.88 10.52
C LEU A 40 4.39 17.21 10.63
N GLY A 41 5.09 16.67 11.63
CA GLY A 41 6.52 16.81 11.80
C GLY A 41 7.32 16.24 10.62
N THR A 42 6.97 15.04 10.17
CA THR A 42 7.62 14.40 9.01
C THR A 42 7.39 15.23 7.74
N CYS A 43 6.15 15.66 7.50
CA CYS A 43 5.81 16.53 6.36
C CYS A 43 6.54 17.88 6.44
N PHE A 44 6.57 18.51 7.62
CA PHE A 44 7.22 19.80 7.82
C PHE A 44 8.72 19.72 7.52
N ILE A 45 9.42 18.74 8.08
CA ILE A 45 10.86 18.53 7.83
C ILE A 45 11.11 18.21 6.35
N ALA A 46 10.31 17.32 5.75
CA ALA A 46 10.47 16.97 4.33
C ALA A 46 10.27 18.19 3.42
N ILE A 47 9.25 19.01 3.68
CA ILE A 47 9.00 20.25 2.92
C ILE A 47 10.10 21.28 3.19
N ALA A 48 10.58 21.43 4.43
CA ALA A 48 11.68 22.33 4.77
C ALA A 48 12.98 21.95 4.04
N LEU A 49 13.36 20.67 4.04
CA LEU A 49 14.51 20.14 3.29
C LEU A 49 14.33 20.31 1.77
N LYS A 50 13.10 20.18 1.27
CA LYS A 50 12.81 20.43 -0.15
C LYS A 50 12.90 21.92 -0.50
N ARG A 51 12.46 22.81 0.39
CA ARG A 51 12.56 24.27 0.23
C ARG A 51 13.99 24.77 0.38
N PHE A 52 14.78 24.12 1.22
CA PHE A 52 16.21 24.39 1.38
C PHE A 52 16.99 24.22 0.09
N ARG A 53 16.51 23.39 -0.85
CA ARG A 53 17.03 23.32 -2.22
C ARG A 53 17.04 24.65 -2.96
N ARG A 54 16.26 25.64 -2.56
CA ARG A 54 16.25 26.98 -3.18
C ARG A 54 17.03 28.02 -2.37
N SER A 55 17.39 27.71 -1.13
CA SER A 55 18.12 28.62 -0.23
C SER A 55 19.58 28.82 -0.67
N ASN A 56 20.16 29.98 -0.35
CA ASN A 56 21.50 30.38 -0.80
C ASN A 56 22.61 30.09 0.24
N PHE A 57 22.31 29.37 1.31
CA PHE A 57 23.21 29.21 2.46
C PHE A 57 24.29 28.11 2.31
N PHE A 58 24.19 27.21 1.32
CA PHE A 58 25.13 26.10 1.12
C PHE A 58 25.57 25.94 -0.35
N GLY A 59 26.74 25.33 -0.56
CA GLY A 59 27.26 25.02 -1.89
C GLY A 59 26.31 24.17 -2.73
N ARG A 60 26.36 24.32 -4.06
CA ARG A 60 25.40 23.68 -5.00
C ARG A 60 25.30 22.16 -4.82
N SER A 61 26.42 21.48 -4.57
CA SER A 61 26.47 20.02 -4.46
C SER A 61 25.78 19.48 -3.20
N SER A 62 26.06 20.05 -2.03
CA SER A 62 25.47 19.59 -0.76
C SER A 62 23.98 19.90 -0.67
N ARG A 63 23.54 21.01 -1.30
CA ARG A 63 22.13 21.38 -1.37
C ARG A 63 21.31 20.46 -2.28
N GLN A 64 21.93 19.93 -3.34
CA GLN A 64 21.32 18.94 -4.23
C GLN A 64 21.13 17.61 -3.48
N THR A 65 22.21 17.07 -2.92
CA THR A 65 22.18 15.77 -2.22
C THR A 65 21.24 15.78 -1.02
N LEU A 66 21.28 16.83 -0.19
CA LEU A 66 20.42 16.94 0.99
C LEU A 66 18.92 16.95 0.62
N SER A 67 18.58 17.54 -0.53
CA SER A 67 17.19 17.62 -0.94
C SER A 67 16.70 16.35 -1.63
N ASP A 68 17.57 15.59 -2.29
CA ASP A 68 17.21 14.29 -2.89
C ASP A 68 17.00 13.23 -1.79
N PHE A 69 17.79 13.26 -0.71
CA PHE A 69 17.59 12.41 0.47
C PHE A 69 16.58 12.96 1.48
N GLY A 70 15.97 14.12 1.21
CA GLY A 70 15.16 14.85 2.20
C GLY A 70 14.00 14.05 2.79
N MET A 71 13.32 13.23 1.97
CA MET A 71 12.23 12.35 2.44
C MET A 71 12.76 11.28 3.41
N THR A 72 13.89 10.65 3.07
CA THR A 72 14.52 9.60 3.90
C THR A 72 15.05 10.17 5.21
N ILE A 73 15.69 11.34 5.17
CA ILE A 73 16.21 12.01 6.38
C ILE A 73 15.06 12.39 7.32
N ALA A 74 13.98 12.96 6.78
CA ALA A 74 12.80 13.30 7.56
C ALA A 74 12.19 12.06 8.25
N LEU A 75 12.12 10.93 7.54
CA LEU A 75 11.63 9.67 8.09
C LEU A 75 12.51 9.17 9.25
N ILE A 76 13.84 9.14 9.06
CA ILE A 76 14.77 8.69 10.11
C ILE A 76 14.69 9.59 11.34
N CYS A 77 14.66 10.92 11.17
CA CYS A 77 14.55 11.86 12.28
C CYS A 77 13.26 11.67 13.09
N MET A 78 12.12 11.50 12.42
CA MET A 78 10.84 11.32 13.11
C MET A 78 10.66 9.94 13.73
N VAL A 79 11.23 8.89 13.12
CA VAL A 79 11.33 7.57 13.76
C VAL A 79 12.18 7.64 15.02
N LEU A 80 13.32 8.34 15.00
CA LEU A 80 14.14 8.52 16.20
C LEU A 80 13.39 9.29 17.29
N PHE A 81 12.64 10.33 16.91
CA PHE A 81 11.81 11.09 17.84
C PHE A 81 10.71 10.23 18.49
N ASP A 82 10.01 9.39 17.71
CA ASP A 82 9.04 8.40 18.23
C ASP A 82 9.68 7.42 19.22
N MET A 83 10.90 6.96 18.94
CA MET A 83 11.66 6.08 19.85
C MET A 83 12.05 6.79 21.16
N LEU A 84 12.45 8.06 21.11
CA LEU A 84 12.77 8.85 22.31
C LEU A 84 11.53 9.10 23.18
N ILE A 85 10.39 9.42 22.57
CA ILE A 85 9.11 9.57 23.31
C ILE A 85 8.72 8.25 23.95
N THR A 86 8.80 7.14 23.21
CA THR A 86 8.46 5.81 23.74
C THR A 86 9.35 5.45 24.93
N LYS A 87 10.65 5.73 24.85
CA LYS A 87 11.60 5.48 25.96
C LYS A 87 11.29 6.34 27.19
N ASN A 88 10.95 7.62 27.00
CA ASN A 88 10.68 8.56 28.10
C ASN A 88 9.29 8.35 28.72
N ALA A 89 8.31 7.87 27.96
CA ALA A 89 6.93 7.64 28.40
C ALA A 89 6.70 6.24 29.00
N GLY A 90 7.75 5.54 29.43
CA GLY A 90 7.62 4.24 30.13
C GLY A 90 7.51 3.02 29.21
N GLY A 91 7.90 3.12 27.94
CA GLY A 91 8.00 1.98 27.02
C GLY A 91 6.69 1.59 26.31
N HIS A 92 5.59 2.32 26.53
CA HIS A 92 4.33 2.03 25.85
C HIS A 92 4.31 2.57 24.42
N SER A 93 4.07 1.73 23.43
CA SER A 93 3.95 2.16 22.03
C SER A 93 2.64 2.91 21.82
N LEU A 94 2.73 4.23 21.68
CA LEU A 94 1.61 5.13 21.42
C LEU A 94 1.26 5.23 19.93
N THR A 95 2.12 4.71 19.05
CA THR A 95 2.02 4.81 17.58
C THR A 95 1.83 3.41 16.96
N GLN A 96 0.96 3.32 15.95
CA GLN A 96 0.78 2.09 15.17
C GLN A 96 1.98 1.88 14.24
N LYS A 97 2.72 0.79 14.46
CA LYS A 97 3.87 0.40 13.64
C LYS A 97 3.46 -0.60 12.57
N ILE A 98 4.29 -0.75 11.54
CA ILE A 98 4.05 -1.69 10.44
C ILE A 98 4.25 -3.12 10.98
N THR A 99 3.17 -3.88 11.05
CA THR A 99 3.21 -5.31 11.39
C THR A 99 3.53 -6.11 10.13
N VAL A 100 4.71 -6.72 10.09
CA VAL A 100 5.13 -7.59 8.97
C VAL A 100 5.01 -9.05 9.43
N PRO A 101 4.28 -9.92 8.71
CA PRO A 101 4.22 -11.33 9.05
C PRO A 101 5.59 -11.99 8.84
N SER A 102 5.96 -12.91 9.72
CA SER A 102 7.24 -13.64 9.64
C SER A 102 7.31 -14.69 8.53
N SER A 103 6.15 -15.11 8.00
CA SER A 103 6.06 -16.08 6.91
C SER A 103 5.05 -15.62 5.88
N ILE A 104 5.43 -15.72 4.60
CA ILE A 104 4.47 -15.63 3.49
C ILE A 104 3.55 -16.85 3.55
N ARG A 105 2.23 -16.63 3.52
CA ARG A 105 1.22 -17.68 3.54
C ARG A 105 0.06 -17.27 2.62
N PRO A 106 -0.61 -18.22 1.95
CA PRO A 106 -1.82 -17.93 1.19
C PRO A 106 -2.93 -17.36 2.10
N SER A 107 -3.84 -16.56 1.53
CA SER A 107 -4.95 -15.92 2.28
C SER A 107 -5.89 -16.92 2.96
N ASP A 108 -5.98 -18.13 2.42
CA ASP A 108 -6.84 -19.20 2.92
C ASP A 108 -6.02 -20.16 3.82
N ARG A 109 -6.23 -20.08 5.14
CA ARG A 109 -5.50 -20.88 6.14
C ARG A 109 -5.77 -22.39 5.99
N GLU A 110 -6.93 -22.79 5.46
CA GLU A 110 -7.28 -24.20 5.27
C GLU A 110 -6.59 -24.82 4.05
N ARG A 111 -6.02 -23.99 3.16
CA ARG A 111 -5.43 -24.42 1.89
C ARG A 111 -3.95 -24.80 1.99
N GLY A 112 -3.31 -24.58 3.14
CA GLY A 112 -1.89 -24.87 3.35
C GLY A 112 -0.96 -24.05 2.43
N ASN A 113 0.08 -24.69 1.87
CA ASN A 113 1.10 -24.05 1.02
C ASN A 113 0.74 -24.00 -0.49
N VAL A 114 -0.49 -24.33 -0.85
CA VAL A 114 -0.90 -24.42 -2.26
C VAL A 114 -1.31 -23.04 -2.77
N TRP A 115 -0.43 -22.43 -3.58
CA TRP A 115 -0.65 -21.10 -4.18
C TRP A 115 -1.56 -21.11 -5.41
N LEU A 116 -1.58 -22.20 -6.18
CA LEU A 116 -2.39 -22.28 -7.40
C LEU A 116 -3.85 -22.58 -7.06
N ILE A 117 -4.76 -21.72 -7.50
CA ILE A 117 -6.20 -21.94 -7.35
C ILE A 117 -6.69 -22.77 -8.53
N SER A 118 -7.02 -24.03 -8.27
CA SER A 118 -7.67 -24.89 -9.25
C SER A 118 -9.10 -24.39 -9.53
N PRO A 119 -9.42 -23.91 -10.74
CA PRO A 119 -10.74 -23.34 -11.07
C PRO A 119 -11.88 -24.37 -11.06
N LEU A 120 -11.54 -25.67 -11.06
CA LEU A 120 -12.47 -26.80 -11.13
C LEU A 120 -12.62 -27.58 -9.82
N ARG A 121 -11.93 -27.20 -8.73
CA ARG A 121 -11.90 -27.99 -7.49
C ARG A 121 -13.17 -27.88 -6.65
N LYS A 122 -13.92 -26.77 -6.78
CA LYS A 122 -15.25 -26.60 -6.17
C LYS A 122 -16.30 -26.59 -7.28
N ARG A 123 -17.34 -27.41 -7.15
CA ARG A 123 -18.45 -27.49 -8.11
C ARG A 123 -19.32 -26.24 -7.95
N LEU A 124 -18.94 -25.16 -8.62
CA LEU A 124 -19.70 -23.91 -8.66
C LEU A 124 -20.88 -24.05 -9.65
N PRO A 125 -22.04 -23.42 -9.38
CA PRO A 125 -23.13 -23.39 -10.35
C PRO A 125 -22.68 -22.64 -11.62
N VAL A 126 -23.07 -23.14 -12.79
CA VAL A 126 -22.58 -22.66 -14.10
C VAL A 126 -22.84 -21.16 -14.32
N TRP A 127 -23.92 -20.64 -13.73
CA TRP A 127 -24.27 -19.21 -13.76
C TRP A 127 -23.18 -18.29 -13.20
N VAL A 128 -22.35 -18.77 -12.27
CA VAL A 128 -21.26 -17.96 -11.68
C VAL A 128 -20.17 -17.67 -12.70
N TYR A 129 -19.88 -18.59 -13.63
CA TYR A 129 -18.91 -18.34 -14.70
C TYR A 129 -19.40 -17.24 -15.64
N PHE A 130 -20.69 -17.25 -16.00
CA PHE A 130 -21.29 -16.19 -16.80
C PHE A 130 -21.35 -14.85 -16.04
N ALA A 131 -21.77 -14.87 -14.78
CA ALA A 131 -21.82 -13.69 -13.93
C ALA A 131 -20.44 -13.06 -13.73
N SER A 132 -19.37 -13.86 -13.66
CA SER A 132 -17.99 -13.38 -13.52
C SER A 132 -17.43 -12.70 -14.78
N SER A 133 -18.06 -12.88 -15.95
CA SER A 133 -17.64 -12.18 -17.17
C SER A 133 -17.84 -10.67 -17.07
N PHE A 134 -18.94 -10.24 -16.44
CA PHE A 134 -19.27 -8.82 -16.26
C PHE A 134 -18.21 -8.03 -15.47
N PRO A 135 -17.79 -8.43 -14.25
CA PRO A 135 -16.72 -7.74 -13.53
C PRO A 135 -15.37 -7.84 -14.24
N ALA A 136 -15.10 -8.91 -15.00
CA ALA A 136 -13.86 -9.03 -15.77
C ALA A 136 -13.78 -7.96 -16.88
N ILE A 137 -14.89 -7.72 -17.60
CA ILE A 137 -14.97 -6.65 -18.61
C ILE A 137 -14.78 -5.28 -17.93
N LEU A 138 -15.44 -5.04 -16.80
CA LEU A 138 -15.31 -3.79 -16.05
C LEU A 138 -13.86 -3.52 -15.63
N ILE A 139 -13.17 -4.53 -15.08
CA ILE A 139 -11.75 -4.45 -14.70
C ILE A 139 -10.88 -4.17 -15.91
N SER A 140 -11.13 -4.84 -17.05
CA SER A 140 -10.38 -4.60 -18.29
C SER A 140 -10.47 -3.14 -18.75
N VAL A 141 -11.65 -2.50 -18.64
CA VAL A 141 -11.84 -1.09 -19.00
C VAL A 141 -11.11 -0.17 -18.03
N VAL A 142 -11.19 -0.44 -16.72
CA VAL A 142 -10.48 0.36 -15.70
C VAL A 142 -8.97 0.31 -15.93
N LEU A 143 -8.41 -0.86 -16.21
CA LEU A 143 -6.98 -1.03 -16.46
C LEU A 143 -6.53 -0.33 -17.73
N PHE A 144 -7.31 -0.41 -18.80
CA PHE A 144 -7.01 0.29 -20.05
C PHE A 144 -6.88 1.80 -19.81
N PHE A 145 -7.88 2.38 -19.14
CA PHE A 145 -7.89 3.81 -18.83
C PHE A 145 -6.75 4.21 -17.88
N GLU A 146 -6.46 3.39 -16.86
CA GLU A 146 -5.42 3.69 -15.88
C GLU A 146 -4.00 3.65 -16.48
N VAL A 147 -3.72 2.67 -17.34
CA VAL A 147 -2.44 2.55 -18.06
C VAL A 147 -2.28 3.71 -19.05
N GLU A 148 -3.33 4.02 -19.83
CA GLU A 148 -3.27 5.10 -20.81
C GLU A 148 -3.08 6.47 -20.14
N LEU A 149 -3.87 6.80 -19.12
CA LEU A 149 -3.71 8.04 -18.36
C LEU A 149 -2.33 8.18 -17.71
N THR A 150 -1.85 7.10 -17.07
CA THR A 150 -0.55 7.11 -16.40
C THR A 150 0.57 7.37 -17.40
N SER A 151 0.49 6.75 -18.58
CA SER A 151 1.49 6.90 -19.63
C SER A 151 1.53 8.33 -20.21
N ILE A 152 0.37 8.97 -20.42
CA ILE A 152 0.27 10.37 -20.88
C ILE A 152 0.85 11.32 -19.82
N MET A 153 0.53 11.07 -18.55
CA MET A 153 1.02 11.87 -17.44
C MET A 153 2.54 11.80 -17.31
N ILE A 154 3.11 10.59 -17.36
CA ILE A 154 4.56 10.37 -17.30
C ILE A 154 5.27 11.05 -18.46
N GLN A 155 4.78 10.89 -19.69
CA GLN A 155 5.37 11.54 -20.85
C GLN A 155 5.34 13.06 -20.79
N SER A 156 4.22 13.63 -20.33
CA SER A 156 4.12 15.08 -20.16
C SER A 156 5.18 15.59 -19.19
N LYS A 157 5.46 14.84 -18.10
CA LYS A 157 6.54 15.16 -17.17
C LYS A 157 7.92 14.92 -17.78
N LEU A 158 8.14 13.81 -18.50
CA LEU A 158 9.40 13.50 -19.16
C LEU A 158 9.76 14.53 -20.25
N LYS A 159 8.78 15.02 -21.01
CA LYS A 159 8.97 16.09 -22.00
C LYS A 159 9.40 17.40 -21.35
N CYS A 160 8.79 17.75 -20.21
CA CYS A 160 9.17 18.93 -19.43
C CYS A 160 10.60 18.83 -18.91
N VAL A 161 10.97 17.69 -18.30
CA VAL A 161 12.29 17.44 -17.70
C VAL A 161 13.39 17.29 -18.76
N ASN A 162 13.14 16.56 -19.85
CA ASN A 162 14.12 16.29 -20.90
C ASN A 162 14.03 17.28 -22.07
N THR A 163 13.62 18.54 -21.84
CA THR A 163 13.62 19.59 -22.88
C THR A 163 14.99 19.76 -23.57
N THR A 164 16.06 19.18 -23.02
CA THR A 164 17.43 19.15 -23.56
C THR A 164 17.90 17.76 -24.09
N LYS A 165 17.10 16.69 -24.03
CA LYS A 165 17.50 15.33 -24.47
C LYS A 165 16.39 14.57 -25.21
N SER A 166 16.80 13.77 -26.20
CA SER A 166 15.92 13.03 -27.13
C SER A 166 14.92 12.10 -26.44
N ILE A 167 13.66 12.19 -26.87
CA ILE A 167 12.54 11.36 -26.42
C ILE A 167 12.67 9.99 -27.08
N LYS A 168 12.90 8.95 -26.27
CA LYS A 168 12.93 7.57 -26.74
C LYS A 168 11.51 7.07 -27.06
N GLY A 169 11.42 6.07 -27.93
CA GLY A 169 10.15 5.44 -28.32
C GLY A 169 9.36 4.92 -27.11
N THR A 170 8.04 4.86 -27.27
CA THR A 170 7.08 4.44 -26.24
C THR A 170 6.43 3.12 -26.61
N GLY A 171 6.05 2.31 -25.61
CA GLY A 171 5.56 0.95 -25.80
C GLY A 171 4.18 0.69 -25.18
N TYR A 172 3.16 1.49 -25.49
CA TYR A 172 1.83 1.37 -24.85
C TYR A 172 1.16 0.01 -25.07
N HIS A 173 1.22 -0.50 -26.29
CA HIS A 173 0.62 -1.80 -26.61
C HIS A 173 1.28 -2.93 -25.82
N LEU A 174 2.61 -2.84 -25.64
CA LEU A 174 3.36 -3.79 -24.84
C LEU A 174 3.00 -3.66 -23.35
N ASP A 175 2.78 -2.44 -22.85
CA ASP A 175 2.39 -2.19 -21.45
C ASP A 175 1.01 -2.79 -21.13
N ILE A 176 0.03 -2.60 -22.02
CA ILE A 176 -1.31 -3.21 -21.88
C ILE A 176 -1.23 -4.73 -21.94
N LEU A 177 -0.43 -5.30 -22.86
CA LEU A 177 -0.24 -6.75 -22.96
C LEU A 177 0.37 -7.32 -21.67
N ILE A 178 1.43 -6.69 -21.15
CA ILE A 178 2.11 -7.13 -19.92
C ILE A 178 1.18 -7.02 -18.72
N ALA A 179 0.43 -5.91 -18.58
CA ALA A 179 -0.54 -5.73 -17.50
C ALA A 179 -1.62 -6.83 -17.53
N GLY A 180 -2.18 -7.14 -18.70
CA GLY A 180 -3.17 -8.21 -18.86
C GLY A 180 -2.62 -9.60 -18.49
N VAL A 181 -1.40 -9.93 -18.93
CA VAL A 181 -0.73 -11.19 -18.59
C VAL A 181 -0.48 -11.29 -17.09
N LEU A 182 0.04 -10.23 -16.45
CA LEU A 182 0.30 -10.21 -15.00
C LEU A 182 -0.97 -10.42 -14.19
N ILE A 183 -2.09 -9.83 -14.61
CA ILE A 183 -3.37 -9.94 -13.91
C ILE A 183 -3.98 -11.33 -14.09
N SER A 184 -3.83 -11.93 -15.27
CA SER A 184 -4.22 -13.33 -15.50
C SER A 184 -3.42 -14.28 -14.60
N VAL A 185 -2.10 -14.10 -14.53
CA VAL A 185 -1.21 -14.89 -13.67
C VAL A 185 -1.52 -14.66 -12.19
N SER A 186 -1.68 -13.41 -11.73
CA SER A 186 -2.01 -13.11 -10.33
C SER A 186 -3.37 -13.68 -9.93
N GLY A 187 -4.35 -13.69 -10.84
CA GLY A 187 -5.64 -14.32 -10.64
C GLY A 187 -5.55 -15.85 -10.42
N LEU A 188 -4.67 -16.55 -11.15
CA LEU A 188 -4.43 -17.98 -10.96
C LEU A 188 -3.80 -18.31 -9.59
N PHE A 189 -2.96 -17.41 -9.08
CA PHE A 189 -2.31 -17.53 -7.77
C PHE A 189 -3.09 -16.88 -6.61
N GLY A 190 -4.21 -16.21 -6.90
CA GLY A 190 -5.03 -15.52 -5.89
C GLY A 190 -4.32 -14.32 -5.26
N LEU A 191 -3.32 -13.79 -5.96
CA LEU A 191 -2.59 -12.59 -5.60
C LEU A 191 -3.44 -11.36 -5.95
N PRO A 192 -3.29 -10.24 -5.23
CA PRO A 192 -3.94 -8.99 -5.61
C PRO A 192 -3.47 -8.56 -7.00
N TRP A 193 -4.37 -7.97 -7.79
CA TRP A 193 -4.01 -7.35 -9.05
C TRP A 193 -3.12 -6.11 -8.81
N ILE A 194 -2.30 -5.78 -9.80
CA ILE A 194 -1.41 -4.63 -9.76
C ILE A 194 -1.87 -3.66 -10.84
N CYS A 195 -2.01 -2.38 -10.46
CA CYS A 195 -2.36 -1.30 -11.36
C CYS A 195 -1.20 -0.30 -11.52
N ALA A 196 -1.24 0.49 -12.59
CA ALA A 196 -0.25 1.53 -12.83
C ALA A 196 -0.37 2.65 -11.78
N ALA A 197 0.74 3.07 -11.15
CA ALA A 197 0.72 4.03 -10.05
C ALA A 197 1.23 5.42 -10.49
N PRO A 198 0.36 6.36 -10.93
CA PRO A 198 0.79 7.60 -11.58
C PRO A 198 1.66 8.49 -10.68
N VAL A 199 1.26 8.71 -9.42
CA VAL A 199 2.00 9.57 -8.48
C VAL A 199 3.39 9.00 -8.19
N ARG A 200 3.48 7.67 -7.97
CA ARG A 200 4.75 6.98 -7.72
C ARG A 200 5.66 7.05 -8.96
N SER A 201 5.11 6.81 -10.14
CA SER A 201 5.87 6.87 -11.40
C SER A 201 6.41 8.27 -11.67
N ILE A 202 5.63 9.32 -11.41
CA ILE A 202 6.12 10.70 -11.52
C ILE A 202 7.21 10.98 -10.50
N ALA A 203 7.03 10.57 -9.24
CA ALA A 203 8.04 10.77 -8.20
C ALA A 203 9.36 10.07 -8.56
N HIS A 204 9.28 8.85 -9.12
CA HIS A 204 10.43 8.10 -9.60
C HIS A 204 11.14 8.82 -10.77
N VAL A 205 10.38 9.30 -11.75
CA VAL A 205 10.93 10.10 -12.86
C VAL A 205 11.59 11.38 -12.35
N ALA A 206 10.99 12.05 -11.36
CA ALA A 206 11.55 13.26 -10.76
C ALA A 206 12.83 13.00 -9.94
N SER A 207 13.06 11.77 -9.47
CA SER A 207 14.31 11.40 -8.79
C SER A 207 15.45 11.02 -9.75
N LEU A 208 15.14 10.79 -11.03
CA LEU A 208 16.13 10.44 -12.06
C LEU A 208 16.81 11.69 -12.68
N SER A 209 16.28 12.89 -12.41
CA SER A 209 16.76 14.19 -12.91
C SER A 209 17.55 14.96 -11.86
#